data_AF-A0A9W9Y738-F1
#
_entry.id   AF-A0A9W9Y738-F1
#
_cell.length_a   1.000
_cell.length_b   1.000
_cell.length_c   1.000
_cell.angle_alpha   90.00
_cell.angle_beta   90.00
_cell.angle_gamma   90.00
#
_symmetry.space_group_name_H-M   'P 1'
#
loop_
_entity.id
_entity.type
_entity.pdbx_description
1 polymer ?
#
loop_
_entity_poly.entity_id
_entity_poly.type
_entity_poly.pdbx_seq_one_letter_code
_entity_poly.pdbx_strand_id
1 'polypeptide(L)'
;MAYAYSCMLRGLNSIYHQAENVRKPEEIADFLIFVKSWTVWVSHHHIMEEEMMFPGFGKVIGTPGFLGDNVEQHHAFQRQLNILQDYSIQTKPSDYDASIIRKAIEEMSPSFRDHLGDEIDSLLRMIDYDLEALMKVYKSCVAQATKQDRQVVPHSMVLGL
;
A
#
# COMPACT_ATOMS: atom_id res chain seq x y z
N MET A 1 0.42 3.72 -10.57
CA MET A 1 0.97 4.58 -9.51
C MET A 1 -0.07 5.59 -9.05
N ALA A 2 -0.25 6.72 -9.73
CA ALA A 2 -1.15 7.79 -9.26
C ALA A 2 -2.59 7.33 -8.90
N TYR A 3 -3.19 6.43 -9.68
CA TYR A 3 -4.52 5.87 -9.36
C TYR A 3 -4.49 4.99 -8.10
N ALA A 4 -3.53 4.07 -8.01
CA ALA A 4 -3.34 3.23 -6.81
C ALA A 4 -3.17 4.08 -5.56
N TYR A 5 -2.28 5.08 -5.58
CA TYR A 5 -2.03 5.97 -4.43
C TYR A 5 -3.27 6.76 -4.05
N SER A 6 -4.01 7.22 -5.04
CA SER A 6 -5.33 7.85 -4.87
C SER A 6 -6.31 6.95 -4.11
N CYS A 7 -6.36 5.67 -4.45
CA CYS A 7 -7.21 4.69 -3.77
C CYS A 7 -6.70 4.39 -2.35
N MET A 8 -5.38 4.29 -2.16
CA MET A 8 -4.76 4.08 -0.85
C MET A 8 -5.09 5.21 0.12
N LEU A 9 -4.88 6.46 -0.30
CA LEU A 9 -5.19 7.64 0.51
C LEU A 9 -6.68 7.75 0.84
N ARG A 10 -7.57 7.46 -0.12
CA ARG A 10 -9.02 7.44 0.13
C ARG A 10 -9.40 6.34 1.12
N GLY A 11 -8.81 5.16 1.00
CA GLY A 11 -8.99 4.07 1.95
C GLY A 11 -8.53 4.46 3.35
N LEU A 12 -7.33 5.04 3.46
CA LEU A 12 -6.77 5.52 4.73
C LEU A 12 -7.69 6.55 5.40
N ASN A 13 -8.15 7.55 4.64
CA ASN A 13 -9.08 8.57 5.14
C ASN A 13 -10.41 7.95 5.58
N SER A 14 -10.92 6.98 4.81
CA SER A 14 -12.16 6.27 5.15
C SER A 14 -12.02 5.51 6.45
N ILE A 15 -10.92 4.78 6.64
CA ILE A 15 -10.64 4.05 7.89
C ILE A 15 -10.55 5.04 9.07
N TYR A 16 -9.77 6.12 8.93
CA TYR A 16 -9.60 7.11 9.99
C TYR A 16 -10.92 7.73 10.44
N HIS A 17 -11.76 8.14 9.49
CA HIS A 17 -13.04 8.78 9.80
C HIS A 17 -14.07 7.80 10.32
N GLN A 18 -14.13 6.56 9.80
CA GLN A 18 -15.15 5.60 10.23
C GLN A 18 -14.80 4.93 11.55
N ALA A 19 -13.54 4.96 11.98
CA ALA A 19 -13.11 4.28 13.21
C ALA A 19 -13.98 4.60 14.44
N GLU A 20 -14.37 5.86 14.64
CA GLU A 20 -15.21 6.29 15.79
C GLU A 20 -16.73 6.16 15.55
N ASN A 21 -17.12 5.92 14.30
CA ASN A 21 -18.50 5.95 13.86
C ASN A 21 -19.11 4.54 13.76
N VAL A 22 -18.30 3.49 13.58
CA VAL A 22 -18.75 2.09 13.66
C VAL A 22 -18.94 1.68 15.12
N ARG A 23 -20.16 1.23 15.47
CA ARG A 23 -20.51 0.98 16.88
C ARG A 23 -21.19 -0.36 17.13
N LYS A 24 -21.90 -0.91 16.15
CA LYS A 24 -22.54 -2.21 16.33
C LYS A 24 -21.52 -3.34 16.12
N PRO A 25 -21.59 -4.45 16.88
CA PRO A 25 -20.65 -5.55 16.75
C PRO A 25 -20.49 -6.09 15.32
N GLU A 26 -21.59 -6.19 14.57
CA GLU A 26 -21.58 -6.63 13.16
C GLU A 26 -20.89 -5.61 12.24
N GLU A 27 -21.15 -4.31 12.43
CA GLU A 27 -20.51 -3.23 11.65
C GLU A 27 -19.01 -3.17 11.95
N ILE A 28 -18.63 -3.40 13.22
CA ILE A 28 -17.22 -3.47 13.64
C ILE A 28 -16.53 -4.68 13.01
N ALA A 29 -17.18 -5.85 12.96
CA ALA A 29 -16.62 -7.03 12.32
C ALA A 29 -16.33 -6.78 10.83
N ASP A 30 -17.31 -6.20 10.10
CA ASP A 30 -17.14 -5.84 8.69
C ASP A 30 -16.07 -4.75 8.51
N PHE A 31 -16.01 -3.79 9.42
CA PHE A 31 -15.00 -2.74 9.41
C PHE A 31 -13.59 -3.30 9.60
N LEU A 32 -13.38 -4.23 10.54
CA LEU A 32 -12.09 -4.90 10.74
C LEU A 32 -11.66 -5.68 9.49
N ILE A 33 -12.60 -6.33 8.79
CA ILE A 33 -12.32 -6.96 7.49
C ILE A 33 -11.88 -5.91 6.45
N PHE A 34 -12.55 -4.76 6.38
CA PHE A 34 -12.17 -3.67 5.48
C PHE A 34 -10.76 -3.13 5.79
N VAL A 35 -10.43 -2.89 7.05
CA VAL A 35 -9.08 -2.47 7.48
C VAL A 35 -8.04 -3.51 7.09
N LYS A 36 -8.32 -4.79 7.35
CA LYS A 36 -7.45 -5.90 6.95
C LYS A 36 -7.20 -5.90 5.44
N SER A 37 -8.25 -5.85 4.63
CA SER A 37 -8.12 -5.85 3.17
C SER A 37 -7.29 -4.67 2.67
N TRP A 38 -7.49 -3.48 3.22
CA TRP A 38 -6.71 -2.30 2.86
C TRP A 38 -5.23 -2.48 3.22
N THR A 39 -4.92 -2.91 4.45
CA THR A 39 -3.52 -3.07 4.90
C THR A 39 -2.78 -4.15 4.12
N VAL A 40 -3.42 -5.28 3.84
CA VAL A 40 -2.84 -6.37 3.04
C VAL A 40 -2.59 -5.91 1.60
N TRP A 41 -3.52 -5.15 1.01
CA TRP A 41 -3.33 -4.59 -0.32
C TRP A 41 -2.14 -3.61 -0.39
N VAL A 42 -2.08 -2.66 0.55
CA VAL A 42 -0.98 -1.69 0.66
C VAL A 42 0.34 -2.44 0.84
N SER A 43 0.42 -3.41 1.75
CA SER A 43 1.65 -4.20 1.94
C SER A 43 2.06 -4.95 0.68
N HIS A 44 1.11 -5.61 0.01
CA HIS A 44 1.41 -6.36 -1.22
C HIS A 44 1.89 -5.45 -2.34
N HIS A 45 1.31 -4.25 -2.49
CA HIS A 45 1.76 -3.28 -3.48
C HIS A 45 3.26 -2.97 -3.34
N HIS A 46 3.68 -2.55 -2.15
CA HIS A 46 5.07 -2.17 -1.89
C HIS A 46 6.04 -3.37 -1.96
N ILE A 47 5.62 -4.56 -1.54
CA ILE A 47 6.42 -5.79 -1.74
C ILE A 47 6.69 -6.04 -3.23
N MET A 48 5.69 -5.87 -4.08
CA MET A 48 5.83 -6.09 -5.52
C MET A 48 6.75 -5.05 -6.18
N GLU A 49 6.75 -3.84 -5.65
CA GLU A 49 7.67 -2.78 -6.08
C GLU A 49 9.11 -3.16 -5.74
N GLU A 50 9.38 -3.55 -4.49
CA GLU A 50 10.71 -3.91 -4.01
C GLU A 50 11.26 -5.21 -4.62
N GLU A 51 10.44 -6.25 -4.75
CA GLU A 51 10.90 -7.56 -5.21
C GLU A 51 11.08 -7.63 -6.74
N MET A 52 10.34 -6.81 -7.49
CA MET A 52 10.31 -6.92 -8.95
C MET A 52 10.40 -5.61 -9.71
N MET A 53 9.58 -4.61 -9.38
CA MET A 53 9.49 -3.42 -10.20
C MET A 53 10.77 -2.57 -10.11
N PHE A 54 11.19 -2.19 -8.91
CA PHE A 54 12.38 -1.37 -8.68
C PHE A 54 13.67 -2.06 -9.13
N PRO A 55 13.91 -3.36 -8.83
CA PRO A 55 15.06 -4.07 -9.39
C PRO A 55 15.01 -4.18 -10.92
N GLY A 56 13.81 -4.36 -11.49
CA GLY A 56 13.61 -4.38 -12.94
C GLY A 56 13.96 -3.04 -13.59
N PHE A 57 13.51 -1.93 -13.01
CA PHE A 57 13.86 -0.58 -13.45
C PHE A 57 15.36 -0.31 -13.33
N GLY A 58 15.98 -0.67 -12.20
CA GLY A 58 17.42 -0.55 -12.01
C GLY A 58 18.25 -1.29 -13.08
N LYS A 59 17.78 -2.45 -13.56
CA LYS A 59 18.41 -3.19 -14.66
C LYS A 59 18.29 -2.48 -16.01
N VAL A 60 17.12 -1.90 -16.31
CA VAL A 60 16.91 -1.15 -17.56
C VAL A 60 17.73 0.14 -17.57
N ILE A 61 17.76 0.85 -16.46
CA ILE A 61 18.51 2.10 -16.28
C ILE A 61 20.03 1.85 -16.22
N GLY A 62 20.46 0.64 -15.84
CA GLY A 62 21.86 0.31 -15.60
C GLY A 62 22.41 0.83 -14.28
N THR A 63 21.54 1.30 -13.39
CA THR A 63 21.88 1.79 -12.04
C THR A 63 21.11 0.97 -11.00
N PRO A 64 21.73 -0.09 -10.43
CA PRO A 64 21.14 -0.83 -9.32
C PRO A 64 20.84 0.09 -8.13
N GLY A 65 19.66 -0.04 -7.53
CA GLY A 65 19.25 0.82 -6.41
C GLY A 65 18.85 2.23 -6.81
N PHE A 66 18.52 2.49 -8.09
CA PHE A 66 18.05 3.81 -8.55
C PHE A 66 16.87 4.36 -7.72
N LEU A 67 16.00 3.49 -7.20
CA LEU A 67 14.85 3.82 -6.36
C LEU A 67 15.09 3.46 -4.88
N GLY A 68 16.34 3.46 -4.42
CA GLY A 68 16.70 3.09 -3.04
C GLY A 68 16.03 3.97 -1.99
N ASP A 69 15.91 5.28 -2.25
CA ASP A 69 15.21 6.20 -1.34
C ASP A 69 13.74 5.81 -1.16
N ASN A 70 13.07 5.35 -2.23
CA ASN A 70 11.68 4.89 -2.16
C ASN A 70 11.55 3.62 -1.29
N VAL A 71 12.52 2.72 -1.35
CA VAL A 71 12.57 1.53 -0.46
C VAL A 71 12.70 1.94 1.01
N GLU A 72 13.59 2.88 1.33
CA GLU A 72 13.72 3.38 2.71
C GLU A 72 12.44 4.07 3.19
N GLN A 73 11.73 4.75 2.29
CA GLN A 73 10.42 5.32 2.59
C GLN A 73 9.35 4.25 2.87
N HIS A 74 9.37 3.09 2.17
CA HIS A 74 8.50 1.96 2.51
C HIS A 74 8.72 1.51 3.95
N HIS A 75 9.99 1.31 4.33
CA HIS A 75 10.37 0.89 5.67
C HIS A 75 9.92 1.89 6.75
N ALA A 76 9.85 3.18 6.42
CA ALA A 76 9.45 4.23 7.34
C ALA A 76 7.98 4.18 7.78
N PHE A 77 7.06 3.61 6.99
CA PHE A 77 5.65 3.44 7.37
C PHE A 77 5.26 1.98 7.65
N GLN A 78 6.08 1.02 7.23
CA GLN A 78 5.77 -0.43 7.30
C GLN A 78 5.40 -0.89 8.72
N ARG A 79 6.06 -0.36 9.74
CA ARG A 79 5.80 -0.74 11.13
C ARG A 79 4.34 -0.43 11.54
N GLN A 80 3.87 0.78 11.26
CA GLN A 80 2.52 1.20 11.60
C GLN A 80 1.47 0.47 10.74
N LEU A 81 1.79 0.19 9.47
CA LEU A 81 0.94 -0.63 8.61
C LEU A 81 0.73 -2.03 9.20
N ASN A 82 1.80 -2.65 9.71
CA ASN A 82 1.74 -3.95 10.37
C ASN A 82 0.91 -3.91 11.66
N ILE A 83 1.07 -2.87 12.48
CA ILE A 83 0.24 -2.69 13.69
C ILE A 83 -1.25 -2.63 13.33
N LEU A 84 -1.60 -1.86 12.30
CA LEU A 84 -2.98 -1.74 11.84
C LEU A 84 -3.52 -3.08 11.29
N GLN A 85 -2.69 -3.81 10.54
CA GLN A 85 -3.03 -5.12 10.01
C GLN A 85 -3.26 -6.14 11.14
N ASP A 86 -2.32 -6.27 12.07
CA ASP A 86 -2.42 -7.19 13.20
C ASP A 86 -3.64 -6.89 14.05
N TYR A 87 -3.89 -5.61 14.33
CA TYR A 87 -5.09 -5.17 15.05
C TYR A 87 -6.36 -5.63 14.33
N SER A 88 -6.42 -5.45 13.00
CA SER A 88 -7.59 -5.86 12.20
C SER A 88 -7.83 -7.37 12.15
N ILE A 89 -6.78 -8.18 12.32
CA ILE A 89 -6.85 -9.65 12.29
C ILE A 89 -7.20 -10.23 13.66
N GLN A 90 -6.64 -9.67 14.72
CA GLN A 90 -6.66 -10.27 16.05
C GLN A 90 -7.81 -9.75 16.93
N THR A 91 -8.37 -8.60 16.60
CA THR A 91 -9.40 -7.93 17.42
C THR A 91 -10.77 -8.54 17.18
N LYS A 92 -11.48 -8.83 18.29
CA LYS A 92 -12.90 -9.17 18.25
C LYS A 92 -13.73 -7.89 18.33
N PRO A 93 -14.97 -7.87 17.82
CA PRO A 93 -15.81 -6.68 17.91
C PRO A 93 -16.03 -6.13 19.32
N SER A 94 -16.01 -7.00 20.35
CA SER A 94 -16.10 -6.60 21.76
C SER A 94 -14.89 -5.84 22.29
N ASP A 95 -13.73 -6.03 21.65
CA ASP A 95 -12.42 -5.52 22.08
C ASP A 95 -11.97 -4.35 21.19
N TYR A 96 -12.89 -3.86 20.34
CA TYR A 96 -12.64 -2.80 19.40
C TYR A 96 -12.44 -1.45 20.09
N ASP A 97 -11.37 -0.77 19.70
CA ASP A 97 -10.94 0.52 20.20
C ASP A 97 -10.49 1.37 19.02
N ALA A 98 -11.34 2.33 18.67
CA ALA A 98 -11.10 3.27 17.59
C ALA A 98 -9.79 4.06 17.77
N SER A 99 -9.35 4.28 19.02
CA SER A 99 -8.15 5.07 19.31
C SER A 99 -6.86 4.39 18.82
N ILE A 100 -6.83 3.05 18.82
CA ILE A 100 -5.69 2.27 18.33
C ILE A 100 -5.53 2.47 16.82
N ILE A 101 -6.63 2.37 16.06
CA ILE A 101 -6.63 2.60 14.62
C ILE A 101 -6.21 4.04 14.29
N ARG A 102 -6.81 5.03 14.96
CA ARG A 102 -6.52 6.44 14.70
C ARG A 102 -5.07 6.79 15.00
N LYS A 103 -4.54 6.34 16.13
CA LYS A 103 -3.14 6.56 16.51
C LYS A 103 -2.17 5.93 15.51
N ALA A 104 -2.44 4.68 15.09
CA ALA A 104 -1.60 4.02 14.08
C ALA A 104 -1.60 4.80 12.77
N ILE A 105 -2.76 5.30 12.33
CA ILE A 105 -2.86 6.13 11.11
C ILE A 105 -2.16 7.47 11.28
N GLU A 106 -2.31 8.15 12.41
CA GLU A 106 -1.66 9.44 12.68
C GLU A 106 -0.13 9.32 12.65
N GLU A 107 0.42 8.23 13.21
CA GLU A 107 1.85 7.94 13.17
C GLU A 107 2.35 7.53 11.78
N MET A 108 1.53 6.79 11.01
CA MET A 108 1.87 6.32 9.65
C MET A 108 1.77 7.40 8.59
N SER A 109 0.80 8.30 8.74
CA SER A 109 0.33 9.19 7.69
C SER A 109 1.39 10.13 7.10
N PRO A 110 2.32 10.72 7.89
CA PRO A 110 3.37 11.58 7.32
C PRO A 110 4.27 10.83 6.34
N SER A 111 4.92 9.75 6.79
CA SER A 111 5.84 8.97 5.95
C SER A 111 5.13 8.31 4.78
N PHE A 112 3.89 7.85 4.97
CA PHE A 112 3.10 7.28 3.88
C PHE A 112 2.75 8.33 2.81
N ARG A 113 2.38 9.55 3.19
CA ARG A 113 2.10 10.61 2.21
C ARG A 113 3.36 11.06 1.47
N ASP A 114 4.46 11.23 2.19
CA ASP A 114 5.74 11.63 1.60
C ASP A 114 6.19 10.60 0.57
N HIS A 115 6.13 9.31 0.93
CA HIS A 115 6.41 8.21 0.00
C HIS A 115 5.59 8.28 -1.29
N LEU A 116 4.25 8.32 -1.18
CA LEU A 116 3.37 8.31 -2.35
C LEU A 116 3.53 9.55 -3.24
N GLY A 117 4.01 10.66 -2.67
CA GLY A 117 4.34 11.87 -3.41
C GLY A 117 5.70 11.75 -4.11
N ASP A 118 6.74 11.42 -3.36
CA ASP A 118 8.12 11.38 -3.83
C ASP A 118 8.33 10.31 -4.89
N GLU A 119 7.63 9.18 -4.81
CA GLU A 119 7.72 8.13 -5.83
C GLU A 119 7.27 8.62 -7.21
N ILE A 120 6.28 9.50 -7.28
CA ILE A 120 5.85 10.07 -8.56
C ILE A 120 7.02 10.84 -9.19
N ASP A 121 7.71 11.67 -8.42
CA ASP A 121 8.86 12.44 -8.90
C ASP A 121 10.04 11.52 -9.27
N SER A 122 10.31 10.49 -8.47
CA SER A 122 11.33 9.47 -8.78
C SER A 122 11.05 8.77 -10.11
N LEU A 123 9.80 8.38 -10.37
CA LEU A 123 9.39 7.75 -11.62
C LEU A 123 9.43 8.73 -12.80
N LEU A 124 9.08 10.00 -12.60
CA LEU A 124 9.17 11.03 -13.65
C LEU A 124 10.62 11.31 -14.08
N ARG A 125 11.60 11.17 -13.17
CA ARG A 125 13.04 11.27 -13.51
C ARG A 125 13.50 10.16 -14.47
N MET A 126 12.69 9.12 -14.66
CA MET A 126 13.02 8.02 -15.56
C MET A 126 12.62 8.29 -17.02
N ILE A 127 12.05 9.47 -17.33
CA ILE A 127 11.50 9.80 -18.66
C ILE A 127 12.52 9.75 -19.80
N ASP A 128 13.79 10.01 -19.49
CA ASP A 128 14.88 10.06 -20.48
C ASP A 128 15.51 8.68 -20.77
N TYR A 129 15.05 7.61 -20.12
CA TYR A 129 15.53 6.23 -20.34
C TYR A 129 14.63 5.46 -21.33
N ASP A 130 14.93 4.18 -21.55
CA ASP A 130 14.14 3.29 -22.41
C ASP A 130 12.74 3.04 -21.84
N LEU A 131 11.80 3.92 -22.19
CA LEU A 131 10.41 3.89 -21.74
C LEU A 131 9.70 2.59 -22.14
N GLU A 132 10.03 1.99 -23.29
CA GLU A 132 9.39 0.75 -23.73
C GLU A 132 9.81 -0.41 -22.82
N ALA A 133 11.11 -0.52 -22.52
CA ALA A 133 11.63 -1.51 -21.60
C ALA A 133 11.10 -1.31 -20.17
N LEU A 134 11.04 -0.07 -19.68
CA LEU A 134 10.44 0.26 -18.38
C LEU A 134 8.97 -0.14 -18.33
N MET A 135 8.19 0.17 -19.37
CA MET A 135 6.78 -0.23 -19.44
C MET A 135 6.59 -1.75 -19.49
N LYS A 136 7.54 -2.48 -20.07
CA LYS A 136 7.53 -3.95 -20.05
C LYS A 136 7.76 -4.51 -18.65
N VAL A 137 8.70 -3.94 -17.89
CA VAL A 137 8.91 -4.28 -16.47
C VAL A 137 7.63 -4.03 -15.66
N TYR A 138 7.05 -2.84 -15.81
CA TYR A 138 5.81 -2.47 -15.12
C TYR A 138 4.67 -3.47 -15.42
N LYS A 139 4.40 -3.75 -16.70
CA LYS A 139 3.34 -4.70 -17.11
C LYS A 139 3.58 -6.11 -16.56
N SER A 140 4.83 -6.56 -16.52
CA SER A 140 5.18 -7.86 -15.93
C SER A 140 4.92 -7.90 -14.43
N CYS A 141 5.26 -6.83 -13.71
CA CYS A 141 5.00 -6.70 -12.29
C CYS A 141 3.48 -6.74 -12.00
N VAL A 142 2.70 -5.96 -12.75
CA VAL A 142 1.22 -5.97 -12.65
C VAL A 142 0.66 -7.37 -12.93
N ALA A 143 1.11 -8.03 -14.01
CA ALA A 143 0.64 -9.37 -14.35
C ALA A 143 0.96 -10.38 -13.22
N GLN A 144 2.09 -10.24 -12.54
CA GLN A 144 2.42 -11.07 -11.40
C GLN A 144 1.57 -10.73 -10.17
N ALA A 145 1.31 -9.45 -9.91
CA ALA A 145 0.43 -8.99 -8.81
C ALA A 145 -0.96 -9.63 -8.90
N THR A 146 -1.48 -9.77 -10.13
CA THR A 146 -2.82 -10.33 -10.39
C THR A 146 -2.97 -11.83 -10.15
N LYS A 147 -1.86 -12.55 -9.91
CA LYS A 147 -1.88 -13.99 -9.61
C LYS A 147 -2.07 -14.30 -8.13
N GLN A 148 -2.12 -13.28 -7.26
CA GLN A 148 -2.31 -13.45 -5.83
C GLN A 148 -3.64 -14.15 -5.51
N ASP A 149 -3.67 -14.85 -4.37
CA ASP A 149 -4.89 -15.45 -3.84
C ASP A 149 -5.99 -14.39 -3.68
N ARG A 150 -7.11 -14.65 -4.36
CA ARG A 150 -8.29 -13.78 -4.43
C ARG A 150 -9.01 -13.64 -3.09
N GLN A 151 -8.72 -14.53 -2.13
CA GLN A 151 -9.22 -14.45 -0.76
C GLN A 151 -8.38 -13.54 0.14
N VAL A 152 -7.18 -13.15 -0.31
CA VAL A 152 -6.22 -12.33 0.46
C VAL A 152 -6.28 -10.87 0.03
N VAL A 153 -6.29 -10.59 -1.28
CA VAL A 153 -6.56 -9.26 -1.84
C VAL A 153 -7.60 -9.40 -2.95
N PRO A 154 -8.77 -8.75 -2.85
CA PRO A 154 -9.75 -8.76 -3.94
C PRO A 154 -9.13 -8.24 -5.24
N HIS A 155 -9.47 -8.86 -6.38
CA HIS A 155 -8.92 -8.48 -7.69
C HIS A 155 -9.17 -6.99 -8.04
N SER A 156 -10.24 -6.41 -7.49
CA SER A 156 -10.57 -4.99 -7.59
C SER A 156 -9.59 -4.06 -6.88
N MET A 157 -8.83 -4.57 -5.90
CA MET A 157 -7.77 -3.81 -5.21
C MET A 157 -6.40 -4.04 -5.86
N VAL A 158 -6.14 -5.24 -6.42
CA VAL A 158 -4.94 -5.47 -7.23
C VAL A 158 -4.92 -4.57 -8.47
N LEU A 159 -6.10 -4.23 -8.98
CA LEU A 159 -6.29 -3.23 -10.04
C LEU A 159 -6.34 -1.82 -9.43
N GLY A 160 -5.16 -1.34 -9.05
CA GLY A 160 -4.83 0.08 -9.04
C GLY A 160 -4.54 0.61 -10.46
N LEU A 161 -5.25 0.11 -11.46
CA LEU A 161 -5.26 0.50 -12.87
C LEU A 161 -6.69 0.74 -13.33
#